data_AF-A0A0S8DYV7-F1
#
_entry.id   AF-A0A0S8DYV7-F1
#
_cell.length_a   1.000
_cell.length_b   1.000
_cell.length_c   1.000
_cell.angle_alpha   90.00
_cell.angle_beta   90.00
_cell.angle_gamma   90.00
#
_symmetry.space_group_name_H-M   'P 1'
#
loop_
_entity.id
_entity.type
_entity.pdbx_description
1 polymer ?
#
loop_
_entity_poly.entity_id
_entity_poly.type
_entity_poly.pdbx_seq_one_letter_code
_entity_poly.pdbx_strand_id
1 'polypeptide(L)' 'LGAEEKGLRRLTRETCDVLARLSMHGAVSSLNVSVAAGVCLYEARRQRTSRVALQTPA' A
#
# COMPACT_ATOMS: atom_id res chain seq x y z
N LEU A 1 5.00 -5.65 3.07
CA LEU A 1 5.02 -4.85 4.32
C LEU A 1 6.22 -5.29 5.16
N GLY A 2 6.84 -4.37 5.90
CA GLY A 2 8.05 -4.66 6.68
C GLY A 2 7.77 -4.87 8.16
N ALA A 3 8.80 -5.22 8.93
CA ALA A 3 8.76 -5.16 10.39
C ALA A 3 8.64 -3.70 10.85
N GLU A 4 8.00 -3.45 12.00
CA GLU A 4 7.72 -2.10 12.49
C GLU A 4 8.99 -1.25 12.68
N GLU A 5 10.05 -1.85 13.22
CA GLU A 5 11.31 -1.12 13.45
C GLU A 5 12.24 -1.14 12.24
N LYS A 6 12.53 -2.34 11.73
CA LYS A 6 13.56 -2.55 10.70
C LYS A 6 13.04 -2.38 9.27
N GLY A 7 11.73 -2.21 9.10
CA GLY A 7 11.10 -2.13 7.80
C GLY A 7 11.25 -3.43 6.99
N LEU A 8 11.31 -3.29 5.67
CA LEU A 8 11.41 -4.42 4.74
C LEU A 8 12.84 -4.97 4.71
N ARG A 9 12.99 -6.30 4.84
CA ARG A 9 14.29 -6.96 4.68
C ARG A 9 14.84 -6.70 3.28
N ARG A 10 16.17 -6.59 3.17
CA ARG A 10 16.87 -6.27 1.91
C ARG A 10 16.43 -7.17 0.75
N LEU A 11 16.58 -8.48 0.90
CA LEU A 11 16.20 -9.44 -0.16
C LEU A 11 14.72 -9.31 -0.52
N THR A 12 13.83 -9.17 0.46
CA THR A 12 12.39 -8.98 0.20
C THR A 12 12.12 -7.73 -0.63
N ARG A 13 12.84 -6.63 -0.37
CA ARG A 13 12.75 -5.40 -1.17
C ARG A 13 13.26 -5.62 -2.59
N GLU A 14 14.39 -6.30 -2.75
CA GLU A 14 15.01 -6.56 -4.05
C GLU A 14 14.17 -7.52 -4.92
N THR A 15 13.40 -8.42 -4.30
CA THR A 15 12.49 -9.34 -5.00
C THR A 15 11.12 -8.74 -5.32
N CYS A 16 10.81 -7.53 -4.84
CA CYS A 16 9.52 -6.89 -5.17
C CYS A 16 9.58 -6.28 -6.57
N ASP A 17 8.61 -6.62 -7.43
CA ASP A 17 8.48 -5.99 -8.75
C ASP A 17 8.15 -4.49 -8.64
N VAL A 18 7.37 -4.13 -7.62
CA VAL A 18 6.94 -2.76 -7.36
C VAL A 18 7.06 -2.45 -5.88
N LEU A 19 7.54 -1.24 -5.59
CA LEU A 19 7.52 -0.66 -4.27
C LEU A 19 6.57 0.54 -4.24
N ALA A 20 5.58 0.50 -3.34
CA ALA A 20 4.64 1.59 -3.12
C ALA A 20 4.93 2.29 -1.78
N ARG A 21 4.59 3.58 -1.71
CA ARG A 21 4.76 4.41 -0.51
C ARG A 21 3.50 5.24 -0.28
N LEU A 22 3.06 5.31 0.98
CA LEU A 22 2.10 6.31 1.42
C LEU A 22 2.86 7.61 1.70
N SER A 23 2.51 8.68 0.99
CA SER A 23 3.15 9.99 1.17
C SER A 23 2.70 10.60 2.50
N MET A 24 3.64 10.65 3.46
CA MET A 24 3.41 11.27 4.76
C MET A 24 3.63 12.78 4.69
N HIS A 25 2.81 13.54 5.40
CA HIS A 25 2.96 14.98 5.58
C HIS A 25 3.02 15.30 7.09
N GLY A 26 3.82 16.28 7.47
CA GLY A 26 3.97 16.71 8.87
C GLY A 26 5.07 15.99 9.65
N ALA A 27 4.92 15.94 10.98
CA ALA A 27 6.00 15.56 11.90
C ALA A 27 6.26 14.05 12.01
N VAL A 28 5.34 13.19 11.54
CA VAL A 28 5.48 11.73 11.61
C VAL A 28 6.00 11.16 10.29
N SER A 29 7.05 10.34 10.37
CA SER A 29 7.73 9.76 9.21
C SER A 29 7.13 8.44 8.72
N SER A 30 6.24 7.81 9.49
CA SER A 30 5.64 6.51 9.16
C SER A 30 4.30 6.30 9.85
N LEU A 31 3.56 5.30 9.38
CA LEU A 31 2.37 4.77 10.04
C LEU A 31 2.71 3.40 10.64
N ASN A 32 1.88 2.98 11.61
CA ASN A 32 1.87 1.60 12.06
C ASN A 32 1.67 0.64 10.87
N VAL A 33 2.31 -0.53 10.91
CA VAL A 33 2.26 -1.51 9.81
C VAL A 33 0.84 -1.98 9.50
N SER A 34 -0.01 -2.18 10.51
CA SER A 34 -1.40 -2.61 10.34
C SER A 34 -2.26 -1.51 9.70
N VAL A 35 -2.04 -0.25 10.09
CA VAL A 35 -2.73 0.91 9.53
C VAL A 35 -2.33 1.11 8.06
N ALA A 36 -1.03 1.05 7.76
CA ALA A 36 -0.53 1.11 6.39
C ALA A 36 -1.10 -0.02 5.51
N ALA A 37 -1.21 -1.24 6.06
CA ALA A 37 -1.84 -2.36 5.38
C ALA A 37 -3.31 -2.09 5.06
N GLY A 38 -4.07 -1.61 6.04
CA GLY A 38 -5.48 -1.27 5.88
C GLY A 38 -5.72 -0.24 4.78
N VAL A 39 -4.92 0.83 4.75
CA VAL A 39 -4.99 1.87 3.69
C VAL A 39 -4.70 1.28 2.31
N CYS A 40 -3.64 0.47 2.17
CA CYS A 40 -3.30 -0.17 0.90
C CYS A 40 -4.40 -1.11 0.40
N LEU A 41 -4.99 -1.92 1.29
CA LEU A 41 -6.07 -2.84 0.94
C LEU A 41 -7.35 -2.09 0.55
N TYR A 42 -7.69 -1.02 1.29
CA TYR A 42 -8.81 -0.15 0.96
C TYR A 42 -8.63 0.46 -0.44
N GLU A 43 -7.45 1.01 -0.75
CA GLU A 43 -7.19 1.62 -2.05
C GLU A 43 -7.28 0.59 -3.18
N ALA A 44 -6.70 -0.59 -3.00
CA ALA A 44 -6.79 -1.65 -3.99
C ALA A 44 -8.25 -2.08 -4.23
N ARG A 45 -9.08 -2.14 -3.18
CA ARG A 45 -10.52 -2.41 -3.33
C ARG A 45 -11.21 -1.26 -4.05
N ARG A 46 -10.97 -0.01 -3.65
CA ARG A 46 -11.55 1.19 -4.26
C ARG A 46 -11.32 1.19 -5.76
N GLN A 47 -10.07 1.04 -6.19
CA GLN A 47 -9.70 1.00 -7.61
C GLN A 47 -10.35 -0.17 -8.36
N ARG A 48 -10.43 -1.36 -7.77
CA ARG A 48 -11.10 -2.51 -8.40
C ARG A 48 -12.60 -2.27 -8.56
N THR A 49 -13.27 -1.72 -7.55
CA THR A 49 -14.71 -1.40 -7.64
C THR A 49 -14.96 -0.27 -8.65
N SER A 50 -14.14 0.78 -8.66
CA SER A 50 -14.21 1.84 -9.67
C SER A 50 -13.98 1.32 -11.09
N ARG A 51 -13.03 0.38 -11.26
CA ARG A 51 -12.75 -0.22 -12.57
C ARG A 51 -13.89 -1.11 -13.06
N VAL A 52 -14.55 -1.85 -12.17
CA VAL A 52 -15.76 -2.62 -12.50
C VAL A 52 -16.90 -1.71 -12.92
N ALA A 53 -17.12 -0.59 -12.22
CA ALA A 53 -18.15 0.38 -12.60
C ALA A 53 -17.93 1.01 -13.99
N LEU A 54 -16.68 1.11 -14.45
CA LEU A 54 -16.31 1.59 -15.78
C LEU A 54 -16.28 0.49 -16.86
N GLN A 55 -16.37 -0.79 -16.47
CA GLN A 55 -16.25 -1.95 -17.37
C GLN A 55 -17.55 -2.71 -17.58
N THR A 56 -18.66 -2.32 -16.94
CA THR A 56 -19.98 -2.88 -17.26
C THR A 56 -20.40 -2.38 -18.65
N PRO A 57 -20.53 -3.25 -19.67
CA PRO A 57 -21.12 -2.83 -20.94
C PRO A 57 -22.61 -2.51 -20.71
N ALA A 58 -23.08 -1.42 -21.31
CA ALA A 58 -24.50 -1.10 -21.43
C ALA A 58 -25.23 -2.16 -22.27
#